data_AF-A0A372LP86-F1
#
_entry.id   AF-A0A372LP86-F1
#
_cell.length_a   1.000
_cell.length_b   1.000
_cell.length_c   1.000
_cell.angle_alpha   90.00
_cell.angle_beta   90.00
_cell.angle_gamma   90.00
#
_symmetry.space_group_name_H-M   'P 1'
#
loop_
_entity.id
_entity.type
_entity.pdbx_description
1 polymer ?
#
loop_
_entity_poly.entity_id
_entity_poly.type
_entity_poly.pdbx_seq_one_letter_code
_entity_poly.pdbx_strand_id
1 'polypeptide(L)'
;MVKKWLGIMAVMVCAIPLYSFSYATEYGRSWQQLSESERLGLNAQFHTKQDTTELFLFPETEFNTGQTLEMMKMIDRLPPSLLARVTAKGIRVKLFNGSLTENTTARHLKGIVPRGYEDKTKTWDEVPGLGGGPNVLVKIGASSKGSGHGSVNLELHELAHSIDNIVFDKIRAKDNFRAIWSKEAPALFPNEKYFINYPEEFFAECFALYYFNEKSREQLKQKAPKTFAYIKQLK
;
A
#
# COMPACT_ATOMS: atom_id res chain seq x y z
N MET A 1 0.10 -29.45 -69.96
CA MET A 1 -0.29 -28.37 -69.02
C MET A 1 -1.38 -28.90 -68.09
N VAL A 2 -1.06 -29.32 -66.87
CA VAL A 2 -1.89 -29.15 -65.66
C VAL A 2 -0.94 -29.22 -64.46
N LYS A 3 -0.94 -28.17 -63.64
CA LYS A 3 -0.07 -27.99 -62.47
C LYS A 3 -0.61 -28.76 -61.25
N LYS A 4 0.35 -29.28 -60.47
CA LYS A 4 0.23 -29.87 -59.13
C LYS A 4 -0.54 -28.98 -58.14
N TRP A 5 -1.30 -29.59 -57.24
CA TRP A 5 -1.59 -29.03 -55.91
C TRP A 5 -1.54 -30.15 -54.86
N LEU A 6 -0.42 -30.23 -54.14
CA LEU A 6 -0.39 -30.87 -52.83
C LEU A 6 -0.86 -29.83 -51.81
N GLY A 7 -1.96 -30.11 -51.12
CA GLY A 7 -2.42 -29.31 -49.98
C GLY A 7 -1.49 -29.53 -48.79
N ILE A 8 -0.75 -28.50 -48.40
CA ILE A 8 -0.05 -28.45 -47.12
C ILE A 8 -1.04 -27.88 -46.11
N MET A 9 -1.49 -28.71 -45.17
CA MET A 9 -2.27 -28.27 -44.01
C MET A 9 -1.30 -27.57 -43.04
N ALA A 10 -1.27 -26.24 -43.06
CA ALA A 10 -0.51 -25.47 -42.10
C ALA A 10 -1.18 -25.57 -40.72
N VAL A 11 -0.60 -26.36 -39.82
CA VAL A 11 -0.94 -26.33 -38.40
C VAL A 11 -0.37 -25.03 -37.83
N MET A 12 -1.22 -24.00 -37.72
CA MET A 12 -0.91 -22.82 -36.92
C MET A 12 -0.89 -23.25 -35.46
N VAL A 13 0.29 -23.58 -34.95
CA VAL A 13 0.56 -23.59 -33.51
C VAL A 13 0.49 -22.14 -33.07
N CYS A 14 -0.69 -21.70 -32.61
CA CYS A 14 -0.81 -20.50 -31.81
C CYS A 14 -0.02 -20.75 -30.52
N ALA A 15 1.26 -20.39 -30.53
CA ALA A 15 1.98 -20.10 -29.30
C ALA A 15 1.25 -18.93 -28.66
N ILE A 16 0.27 -19.22 -27.81
CA ILE A 16 -0.29 -18.24 -26.89
C ILE A 16 0.90 -17.83 -26.02
N PRO A 17 1.42 -16.59 -26.12
CA PRO A 17 2.32 -16.13 -25.08
C PRO A 17 1.45 -16.11 -23.83
N LEU A 18 1.66 -17.09 -22.96
CA LEU A 18 1.25 -17.02 -21.56
C LEU A 18 2.04 -15.85 -20.99
N TYR A 19 1.55 -14.63 -21.21
CA TYR A 19 1.78 -13.52 -20.31
C TYR A 19 1.06 -13.89 -19.02
N SER A 20 1.61 -14.85 -18.28
CA SER A 20 1.44 -14.89 -16.85
C SER A 20 1.92 -13.53 -16.38
N PHE A 21 0.98 -12.65 -16.05
CA PHE A 21 1.21 -11.55 -15.12
C PHE A 21 1.61 -12.18 -13.79
N SER A 22 2.83 -12.73 -13.73
CA SER A 22 3.50 -13.03 -12.49
C SER A 22 3.86 -11.66 -11.93
N TYR A 23 2.91 -11.01 -11.27
CA TYR A 23 3.25 -9.99 -10.29
C TYR A 23 4.33 -10.62 -9.42
N ALA A 24 5.52 -10.02 -9.40
CA ALA A 24 6.59 -10.52 -8.55
C ALA A 24 6.01 -10.67 -7.13
N THR A 25 5.96 -11.90 -6.64
CA THR A 25 5.52 -12.17 -5.28
C THR A 25 6.62 -11.69 -4.37
N GLU A 26 6.29 -10.81 -3.42
CA GLU A 26 7.26 -10.42 -2.43
C GLU A 26 7.43 -11.55 -1.41
N TYR A 27 8.66 -11.77 -0.96
CA TYR A 27 8.99 -12.85 -0.03
C TYR A 27 9.25 -12.28 1.37
N GLY A 28 8.94 -13.07 2.39
CA GLY A 28 9.25 -12.78 3.79
C GLY A 28 8.68 -13.86 4.68
N ARG A 29 9.01 -13.81 5.98
CA ARG A 29 8.50 -14.76 6.96
C ARG A 29 7.04 -14.46 7.25
N SER A 30 6.19 -15.48 7.23
CA SER A 30 4.84 -15.43 7.78
C SER A 30 4.89 -15.47 9.31
N TRP A 31 3.76 -15.15 9.96
CA TRP A 31 3.63 -15.24 11.41
C TRP A 31 4.03 -16.61 11.98
N GLN A 32 3.70 -17.69 11.27
CA GLN A 32 4.00 -19.06 11.67
C GLN A 32 5.50 -19.39 11.60
N GLN A 33 6.27 -18.65 10.79
CA GLN A 33 7.71 -18.83 10.62
C GLN A 33 8.54 -18.00 11.61
N LEU A 34 7.91 -17.17 12.44
CA LEU A 34 8.60 -16.42 13.49
C LEU A 34 9.02 -17.34 14.64
N SER A 35 10.19 -17.06 15.21
CA SER A 35 10.65 -17.70 16.44
C SER A 35 9.70 -17.43 17.61
N GLU A 36 9.84 -18.21 18.68
CA GLU A 36 9.03 -18.02 19.89
C GLU A 36 9.29 -16.65 20.54
N SER A 37 10.54 -16.21 20.60
CA SER A 37 10.91 -14.92 21.18
C SER A 37 10.36 -13.74 20.36
N GLU A 38 10.39 -13.84 19.02
CA GLU A 38 9.79 -12.83 18.14
C GLU A 38 8.27 -12.76 18.34
N ARG A 39 7.58 -13.92 18.37
CA ARG A 39 6.13 -13.96 18.64
C ARG A 39 5.77 -13.42 20.03
N LEU A 40 6.61 -13.67 21.03
CA LEU A 40 6.44 -13.10 22.37
C LEU A 40 6.63 -11.57 22.35
N GLY A 41 7.62 -11.07 21.60
CA GLY A 41 7.83 -9.63 21.40
C GLY A 41 6.69 -8.94 20.63
N LEU A 42 5.97 -9.68 19.79
CA LEU A 42 4.77 -9.23 19.07
C LEU A 42 3.46 -9.56 19.78
N ASN A 43 3.51 -9.97 21.05
CA ASN A 43 2.34 -10.42 21.78
C ASN A 43 1.39 -9.24 22.06
N ALA A 44 0.27 -9.19 21.36
CA ALA A 44 -0.82 -8.27 21.62
C ALA A 44 -2.18 -8.93 21.41
N GLN A 45 -3.19 -8.34 22.05
CA GLN A 45 -4.59 -8.59 21.72
C GLN A 45 -4.93 -7.75 20.50
N PHE A 46 -5.07 -8.41 19.37
CA PHE A 46 -5.56 -7.83 18.12
C PHE A 46 -7.07 -8.00 18.02
N HIS A 47 -7.76 -7.01 17.48
CA HIS A 47 -9.21 -7.03 17.25
C HIS A 47 -9.59 -8.20 16.34
N THR A 48 -8.78 -8.45 15.31
CA THR A 48 -8.88 -9.59 14.39
C THR A 48 -7.55 -10.31 14.28
N LYS A 49 -7.17 -11.07 15.31
CA LYS A 49 -5.85 -11.72 15.37
C LYS A 49 -5.48 -12.46 14.09
N GLN A 50 -6.39 -13.26 13.54
CA GLN A 50 -6.14 -14.01 12.31
C GLN A 50 -5.86 -13.07 11.13
N ASP A 51 -6.82 -12.21 10.76
CA ASP A 51 -6.69 -11.28 9.63
C ASP A 51 -5.46 -10.37 9.75
N THR A 52 -5.21 -9.85 10.96
CA THR A 52 -4.10 -8.95 11.23
C THR A 52 -2.77 -9.68 11.06
N THR A 53 -2.59 -10.86 11.67
CA THR A 53 -1.30 -11.58 11.53
C THR A 53 -1.07 -12.14 10.13
N GLU A 54 -2.13 -12.54 9.42
CA GLU A 54 -2.05 -13.05 8.05
C GLU A 54 -1.72 -11.95 7.05
N LEU A 55 -2.02 -10.68 7.36
CA LEU A 55 -1.71 -9.54 6.50
C LEU A 55 -0.19 -9.30 6.40
N PHE A 56 0.58 -9.54 7.48
CA PHE A 56 1.98 -9.14 7.53
C PHE A 56 2.96 -10.18 6.96
N LEU A 57 4.05 -9.70 6.38
CA LEU A 57 5.28 -10.44 6.09
C LEU A 57 6.43 -9.77 6.85
N PHE A 58 7.26 -10.57 7.51
CA PHE A 58 8.35 -10.09 8.36
C PHE A 58 9.71 -10.25 7.67
N PRO A 59 10.72 -9.43 8.05
CA PRO A 59 12.08 -9.56 7.52
C PRO A 59 12.67 -10.95 7.80
N GLU A 60 13.51 -11.45 6.90
CA GLU A 60 14.29 -12.69 7.14
C GLU A 60 15.37 -12.50 8.21
N THR A 61 15.84 -11.26 8.40
CA THR A 61 16.83 -10.88 9.40
C THR A 61 16.17 -10.44 10.70
N GLU A 62 16.97 -10.25 11.75
CA GLU A 62 16.52 -9.66 13.00
C GLU A 62 15.85 -8.30 12.77
N PHE A 63 14.82 -8.00 13.56
CA PHE A 63 14.06 -6.77 13.45
C PHE A 63 13.56 -6.30 14.81
N ASN A 64 13.24 -5.01 14.91
CA ASN A 64 12.72 -4.42 16.14
C ASN A 64 11.25 -4.83 16.34
N THR A 65 11.00 -5.78 17.26
CA THR A 65 9.66 -6.28 17.57
C THR A 65 8.76 -5.22 18.20
N GLY A 66 9.31 -4.28 18.98
CA GLY A 66 8.54 -3.18 19.58
C GLY A 66 7.94 -2.25 18.54
N GLN A 67 8.77 -1.73 17.63
CA GLN A 67 8.31 -0.88 16.53
C GLN A 67 7.38 -1.64 15.58
N THR A 68 7.69 -2.90 15.29
CA THR A 68 6.82 -3.76 14.48
C THR A 68 5.44 -3.93 15.11
N LEU A 69 5.37 -4.15 16.43
CA LEU A 69 4.11 -4.29 17.14
C LEU A 69 3.27 -3.01 17.08
N GLU A 70 3.91 -1.83 17.18
CA GLU A 70 3.22 -0.55 17.06
C GLU A 70 2.59 -0.37 15.67
N MET A 71 3.33 -0.71 14.61
CA MET A 71 2.84 -0.67 13.23
C MET A 71 1.67 -1.64 13.01
N MET A 72 1.79 -2.87 13.53
CA MET A 72 0.72 -3.86 13.47
C MET A 72 -0.55 -3.38 14.19
N LYS A 73 -0.40 -2.83 15.39
CA LYS A 73 -1.51 -2.25 16.15
C LYS A 73 -2.14 -1.06 15.45
N MET A 74 -1.38 -0.28 14.69
CA MET A 74 -1.93 0.84 13.93
C MET A 74 -2.87 0.35 12.82
N ILE A 75 -2.47 -0.68 12.09
CA ILE A 75 -3.33 -1.30 11.06
C ILE A 75 -4.51 -2.06 11.68
N ASP A 76 -4.33 -2.70 12.83
CA ASP A 76 -5.40 -3.42 13.53
C ASP A 76 -6.56 -2.51 14.01
N ARG A 77 -6.37 -1.17 14.00
CA ARG A 77 -7.45 -0.20 14.24
C ARG A 77 -8.44 -0.09 13.09
N LEU A 78 -8.11 -0.63 11.92
CA LEU A 78 -9.02 -0.66 10.79
C LEU A 78 -10.23 -1.55 11.10
N PRO A 79 -11.40 -1.30 10.47
CA PRO A 79 -12.56 -2.14 10.67
C PRO A 79 -12.25 -3.61 10.33
N PRO A 80 -12.68 -4.58 11.15
CA PRO A 80 -12.52 -6.02 10.87
C PRO A 80 -12.93 -6.43 9.46
N SER A 81 -14.07 -5.91 8.97
CA SER A 81 -14.56 -6.19 7.62
C SER A 81 -13.62 -5.69 6.52
N LEU A 82 -12.92 -4.57 6.78
CA LEU A 82 -12.00 -3.99 5.81
C LEU A 82 -10.72 -4.80 5.76
N LEU A 83 -10.20 -5.20 6.93
CA LEU A 83 -9.04 -6.10 7.02
C LEU A 83 -9.32 -7.44 6.31
N ALA A 84 -10.49 -8.05 6.55
CA ALA A 84 -10.89 -9.27 5.85
C ALA A 84 -10.92 -9.08 4.32
N ARG A 85 -11.41 -7.93 3.82
CA ARG A 85 -11.40 -7.63 2.38
C ARG A 85 -10.00 -7.41 1.82
N VAL A 86 -9.12 -6.75 2.57
CA VAL A 86 -7.70 -6.56 2.20
C VAL A 86 -7.03 -7.93 2.06
N THR A 87 -7.16 -8.80 3.06
CA THR A 87 -6.60 -10.16 3.06
C THR A 87 -7.19 -11.02 1.94
N ALA A 88 -8.51 -10.97 1.73
CA ALA A 88 -9.19 -11.71 0.66
C ALA A 88 -8.77 -11.26 -0.76
N LYS A 89 -8.25 -10.04 -0.91
CA LYS A 89 -7.66 -9.55 -2.17
C LYS A 89 -6.19 -9.91 -2.33
N GLY A 90 -5.62 -10.68 -1.41
CA GLY A 90 -4.22 -11.09 -1.43
C GLY A 90 -3.25 -9.94 -1.18
N ILE A 91 -3.70 -8.84 -0.58
CA ILE A 91 -2.82 -7.75 -0.19
C ILE A 91 -2.03 -8.19 1.05
N ARG A 92 -0.73 -7.94 1.04
CA ARG A 92 0.21 -8.23 2.12
C ARG A 92 1.00 -6.98 2.47
N VAL A 93 1.22 -6.75 3.76
CA VAL A 93 2.09 -5.69 4.27
C VAL A 93 3.43 -6.30 4.65
N LYS A 94 4.44 -6.12 3.80
CA LYS A 94 5.81 -6.51 4.12
C LYS A 94 6.50 -5.42 4.91
N LEU A 95 6.89 -5.78 6.12
CA LEU A 95 7.78 -5.00 6.96
C LEU A 95 9.22 -5.30 6.56
N PHE A 96 10.04 -4.25 6.43
CA PHE A 96 11.43 -4.40 6.02
C PHE A 96 12.38 -3.52 6.83
N ASN A 97 13.64 -3.95 6.88
CA ASN A 97 14.78 -3.16 7.30
C ASN A 97 15.60 -2.75 6.06
N GLY A 98 16.45 -1.73 6.17
CA GLY A 98 17.34 -1.34 5.07
C GLY A 98 16.66 -0.46 4.01
N SER A 99 17.02 -0.68 2.74
CA SER A 99 16.51 0.11 1.61
C SER A 99 15.26 -0.53 1.00
N LEU A 100 14.31 0.32 0.57
CA LEU A 100 13.11 -0.14 -0.10
C LEU A 100 13.44 -0.91 -1.39
N THR A 101 14.47 -0.49 -2.13
CA THR A 101 14.87 -1.06 -3.42
C THR A 101 15.65 -2.39 -3.28
N GLU A 102 15.91 -2.85 -2.07
CA GLU A 102 16.42 -4.21 -1.81
C GLU A 102 15.31 -5.27 -1.87
N ASN A 103 14.05 -4.85 -1.69
CA ASN A 103 12.88 -5.70 -1.81
C ASN A 103 12.63 -6.08 -3.27
N THR A 104 12.18 -7.32 -3.50
CA THR A 104 12.11 -7.89 -4.85
C THR A 104 11.13 -7.13 -5.73
N THR A 105 10.00 -6.68 -5.18
CA THR A 105 8.97 -5.97 -5.95
C THR A 105 9.33 -4.53 -6.24
N ALA A 106 10.28 -3.93 -5.51
CA ALA A 106 10.70 -2.54 -5.69
C ALA A 106 12.12 -2.39 -6.27
N ARG A 107 12.84 -3.49 -6.54
CA ARG A 107 14.21 -3.47 -7.06
C ARG A 107 14.38 -2.68 -8.35
N HIS A 108 13.36 -2.70 -9.21
CA HIS A 108 13.35 -1.96 -10.47
C HIS A 108 13.34 -0.43 -10.28
N LEU A 109 13.11 0.07 -9.06
CA LEU A 109 13.10 1.49 -8.72
C LEU A 109 14.47 2.02 -8.24
N LYS A 110 15.49 1.16 -8.15
CA LYS A 110 16.83 1.55 -7.70
C LYS A 110 17.39 2.72 -8.51
N GLY A 111 17.80 3.78 -7.82
CA GLY A 111 18.31 5.02 -8.42
C GLY A 111 17.27 5.91 -9.10
N ILE A 112 15.98 5.55 -9.07
CA ILE A 112 14.90 6.31 -9.72
C ILE A 112 14.35 7.35 -8.74
N VAL A 113 14.14 8.58 -9.21
CA VAL A 113 13.49 9.66 -8.44
C VAL A 113 11.96 9.44 -8.42
N PRO A 114 11.32 9.46 -7.24
CA PRO A 114 9.86 9.35 -7.15
C PRO A 114 9.13 10.46 -7.91
N ARG A 115 7.97 10.12 -8.47
CA ARG A 115 7.11 11.11 -9.14
C ARG A 115 6.65 12.16 -8.12
N GLY A 116 6.69 13.42 -8.50
CA GLY A 116 6.20 14.53 -7.66
C GLY A 116 7.21 15.05 -6.63
N TYR A 117 8.38 14.40 -6.46
CA TYR A 117 9.43 14.93 -5.60
C TYR A 117 10.11 16.14 -6.27
N GLU A 118 10.15 17.26 -5.55
CA GLU A 118 10.84 18.48 -6.00
C GLU A 118 12.36 18.31 -5.91
N ASP A 119 12.84 17.71 -4.83
CA ASP A 119 14.24 17.33 -4.64
C ASP A 119 14.60 16.11 -5.50
N LYS A 120 15.39 16.35 -6.55
CA LYS A 120 15.83 15.31 -7.50
C LYS A 120 17.01 14.47 -7.01
N THR A 121 17.57 14.79 -5.85
CA THR A 121 18.64 13.99 -5.24
C THR A 121 18.09 12.78 -4.49
N LYS A 122 16.81 12.83 -4.09
CA LYS A 122 16.12 11.74 -3.40
C LYS A 122 15.59 10.70 -4.36
N THR A 123 16.01 9.46 -4.17
CA THR A 123 15.57 8.31 -4.97
C THR A 123 14.68 7.38 -4.14
N TRP A 124 14.04 6.42 -4.81
CA TRP A 124 13.31 5.33 -4.16
C TRP A 124 14.17 4.50 -3.20
N ASP A 125 15.49 4.59 -3.27
CA ASP A 125 16.40 3.94 -2.30
C ASP A 125 16.23 4.51 -0.88
N GLU A 126 15.77 5.75 -0.76
CA GLU A 126 15.61 6.45 0.51
C GLU A 126 14.15 6.54 0.98
N VAL A 127 13.19 6.20 0.10
CA VAL A 127 11.76 6.26 0.42
C VAL A 127 11.39 5.08 1.35
N PRO A 128 10.71 5.33 2.47
CA PRO A 128 10.46 4.29 3.47
C PRO A 128 9.24 3.39 3.16
N GLY A 129 8.43 3.71 2.14
CA GLY A 129 7.21 2.98 1.85
C GLY A 129 6.82 2.95 0.37
N LEU A 130 6.02 1.94 0.02
CA LEU A 130 5.42 1.81 -1.32
C LEU A 130 4.11 1.03 -1.22
N GLY A 131 3.02 1.66 -1.63
CA GLY A 131 1.69 1.08 -1.73
C GLY A 131 1.15 0.99 -3.16
N GLY A 132 -0.14 0.66 -3.28
CA GLY A 132 -0.89 0.61 -4.55
C GLY A 132 -0.89 -0.77 -5.21
N GLY A 133 0.11 -1.61 -4.93
CA GLY A 133 0.18 -3.01 -5.35
C GLY A 133 -0.30 -4.01 -4.29
N PRO A 134 -0.33 -5.31 -4.60
CA PRO A 134 -0.67 -6.34 -3.62
C PRO A 134 0.40 -6.48 -2.52
N ASN A 135 1.64 -6.07 -2.78
CA ASN A 135 2.71 -6.05 -1.78
C ASN A 135 2.93 -4.60 -1.33
N VAL A 136 2.44 -4.27 -0.14
CA VAL A 136 2.67 -2.99 0.53
C VAL A 136 3.99 -3.09 1.27
N LEU A 137 4.97 -2.24 0.95
CA LEU A 137 6.27 -2.23 1.61
C LEU A 137 6.29 -1.11 2.64
N VAL A 138 6.67 -1.42 3.88
CA VAL A 138 6.77 -0.43 4.95
C VAL A 138 8.04 -0.66 5.77
N LYS A 139 8.89 0.37 5.88
CA LYS A 139 10.12 0.32 6.67
C LYS A 139 9.81 0.35 8.16
N ILE A 140 10.37 -0.60 8.90
CA ILE A 140 10.23 -0.67 10.36
C ILE A 140 10.84 0.59 10.99
N GLY A 141 10.09 1.21 11.90
CA GLY A 141 10.50 2.43 12.62
C GLY A 141 10.32 3.73 11.85
N ALA A 142 9.79 3.69 10.62
CA ALA A 142 9.55 4.87 9.80
C ALA A 142 8.10 5.35 9.80
N SER A 143 7.28 4.95 10.78
CA SER A 143 5.84 5.27 10.80
C SER A 143 5.51 6.76 10.88
N SER A 144 6.30 7.53 11.63
CA SER A 144 5.99 8.93 11.94
C SER A 144 6.37 9.88 10.80
N LYS A 145 5.54 10.91 10.59
CA LYS A 145 5.84 12.03 9.71
C LYS A 145 7.25 12.59 9.97
N GLY A 146 8.02 12.80 8.91
CA GLY A 146 9.40 13.28 8.98
C GLY A 146 10.46 12.17 8.93
N SER A 147 10.07 10.90 9.06
CA SER A 147 10.97 9.74 8.94
C SER A 147 11.24 9.35 7.48
N GLY A 148 11.55 10.33 6.63
CA GLY A 148 11.78 10.15 5.18
C GLY A 148 10.53 10.30 4.30
N HIS A 149 9.37 10.60 4.88
CA HIS A 149 8.11 10.84 4.16
C HIS A 149 7.25 11.92 4.86
N GLY A 150 6.23 12.44 4.16
CA GLY A 150 5.38 13.55 4.60
C GLY A 150 4.04 13.16 5.26
N SER A 151 3.69 11.88 5.20
CA SER A 151 2.41 11.33 5.66
C SER A 151 2.31 11.31 7.19
N VAL A 152 1.09 11.44 7.73
CA VAL A 152 0.84 11.39 9.18
C VAL A 152 1.21 10.04 9.79
N ASN A 153 1.03 8.95 9.03
CA ASN A 153 1.44 7.61 9.39
C ASN A 153 1.74 6.80 8.12
N LEU A 154 2.94 6.21 8.05
CA LEU A 154 3.42 5.52 6.85
C LEU A 154 2.56 4.30 6.50
N GLU A 155 2.41 3.34 7.42
CA GLU A 155 1.73 2.09 7.14
C GLU A 155 0.26 2.27 6.75
N LEU A 156 -0.46 3.21 7.36
CA LEU A 156 -1.82 3.55 6.96
C LEU A 156 -1.87 4.18 5.57
N HIS A 157 -0.93 5.09 5.26
CA HIS A 157 -0.86 5.76 3.97
C HIS A 157 -0.58 4.78 2.83
N GLU A 158 0.45 3.94 2.98
CA GLU A 158 0.81 2.97 1.93
C GLU A 158 -0.25 1.90 1.74
N LEU A 159 -0.86 1.41 2.83
CA LEU A 159 -1.96 0.46 2.74
C LEU A 159 -3.19 1.10 2.08
N ALA A 160 -3.44 2.39 2.31
CA ALA A 160 -4.56 3.10 1.68
C ALA A 160 -4.44 3.16 0.15
N HIS A 161 -3.23 3.33 -0.40
CA HIS A 161 -3.02 3.25 -1.85
C HIS A 161 -3.46 1.89 -2.42
N SER A 162 -3.17 0.79 -1.71
CA SER A 162 -3.58 -0.56 -2.13
C SER A 162 -5.07 -0.79 -1.93
N ILE A 163 -5.66 -0.29 -0.84
CA ILE A 163 -7.11 -0.33 -0.61
C ILE A 163 -7.87 0.41 -1.73
N ASP A 164 -7.42 1.61 -2.07
CA ASP A 164 -7.96 2.39 -3.19
C ASP A 164 -7.90 1.59 -4.50
N ASN A 165 -6.70 1.16 -4.88
CA ASN A 165 -6.47 0.58 -6.19
C ASN A 165 -7.07 -0.82 -6.36
N ILE A 166 -7.01 -1.68 -5.33
CA ILE A 166 -7.31 -3.11 -5.43
C ILE A 166 -8.64 -3.46 -4.76
N VAL A 167 -8.88 -2.98 -3.53
CA VAL A 167 -10.06 -3.38 -2.75
C VAL A 167 -11.32 -2.71 -3.28
N PHE A 168 -11.22 -1.45 -3.69
CA PHE A 168 -12.35 -0.64 -4.13
C PHE A 168 -12.32 -0.24 -5.60
N ASP A 169 -11.45 -0.87 -6.38
CA ASP A 169 -11.30 -0.63 -7.81
C ASP A 169 -11.18 0.86 -8.12
N LYS A 170 -10.07 1.44 -7.68
CA LYS A 170 -9.62 2.75 -8.12
C LYS A 170 -10.56 3.89 -7.71
N ILE A 171 -10.93 4.00 -6.42
CA ILE A 171 -11.71 5.11 -5.86
C ILE A 171 -11.24 6.46 -6.39
N ARG A 172 -9.93 6.75 -6.40
CA ARG A 172 -9.42 8.07 -6.85
C ARG A 172 -9.80 8.45 -8.28
N ALA A 173 -10.15 7.47 -9.10
CA ALA A 173 -10.51 7.67 -10.50
C ALA A 173 -12.02 7.87 -10.71
N LYS A 174 -12.86 7.60 -9.70
CA LYS A 174 -14.32 7.70 -9.81
C LYS A 174 -14.75 9.16 -9.75
N ASP A 175 -15.70 9.54 -10.60
CA ASP A 175 -16.15 10.93 -10.75
C ASP A 175 -16.69 11.53 -9.44
N ASN A 176 -17.40 10.71 -8.65
CA ASN A 176 -17.92 11.11 -7.35
C ASN A 176 -16.79 11.52 -6.38
N PHE A 177 -15.70 10.76 -6.31
CA PHE A 177 -14.56 11.09 -5.47
C PHE A 177 -13.75 12.24 -6.04
N ARG A 178 -13.56 12.32 -7.37
CA ARG A 178 -12.90 13.45 -8.03
C ARG A 178 -13.57 14.79 -7.75
N ALA A 179 -14.91 14.81 -7.74
CA ALA A 179 -15.68 16.01 -7.41
C ALA A 179 -15.56 16.43 -5.93
N ILE A 180 -15.28 15.49 -5.04
CA ILE A 180 -14.97 15.76 -3.62
C ILE A 180 -13.54 16.30 -3.51
N TRP A 181 -12.57 15.57 -4.05
CA TRP A 181 -11.14 15.91 -4.03
C TRP A 181 -10.87 17.33 -4.55
N SER A 182 -11.43 17.68 -5.72
CA SER A 182 -11.20 19.00 -6.32
C SER A 182 -11.67 20.18 -5.45
N LYS A 183 -12.61 19.93 -4.53
CA LYS A 183 -13.13 20.94 -3.60
C LYS A 183 -12.40 20.94 -2.26
N GLU A 184 -12.03 19.77 -1.75
CA GLU A 184 -11.55 19.63 -0.37
C GLU A 184 -10.03 19.57 -0.24
N ALA A 185 -9.30 19.16 -1.30
CA ALA A 185 -7.84 19.05 -1.21
C ALA A 185 -7.12 20.38 -0.93
N PRO A 186 -7.45 21.50 -1.61
CA PRO A 186 -6.81 22.79 -1.32
C PRO A 186 -7.15 23.33 0.08
N ALA A 187 -8.32 22.96 0.62
CA ALA A 187 -8.77 23.40 1.94
C ALA A 187 -8.08 22.61 3.08
N LEU A 188 -7.90 21.30 2.90
CA LEU A 188 -7.26 20.45 3.90
C LEU A 188 -5.73 20.60 3.90
N PHE A 189 -5.12 20.70 2.73
CA PHE A 189 -3.66 20.74 2.55
C PHE A 189 -3.22 22.00 1.80
N PRO A 190 -3.43 23.20 2.37
CA PRO A 190 -3.03 24.44 1.71
C PRO A 190 -1.50 24.43 1.46
N ASN A 191 -1.10 24.79 0.24
CA ASN A 191 0.28 24.83 -0.24
C ASN A 191 0.99 23.47 -0.43
N GLU A 192 0.34 22.35 -0.13
CA GLU A 192 0.91 21.03 -0.34
C GLU A 192 0.54 20.51 -1.74
N LYS A 193 1.29 20.94 -2.75
CA LYS A 193 1.03 20.62 -4.16
C LYS A 193 0.89 19.11 -4.42
N TYR A 194 1.58 18.28 -3.64
CA TYR A 194 1.51 16.84 -3.77
C TYR A 194 0.07 16.31 -3.58
N PHE A 195 -0.59 16.67 -2.48
CA PHE A 195 -1.99 16.27 -2.24
C PHE A 195 -3.00 17.02 -3.11
N ILE A 196 -2.69 18.26 -3.50
CA ILE A 196 -3.56 19.06 -4.37
C ILE A 196 -3.57 18.52 -5.80
N ASN A 197 -2.45 18.01 -6.31
CA ASN A 197 -2.31 17.62 -7.72
C ASN A 197 -2.54 16.13 -7.96
N TYR A 198 -2.41 15.28 -6.93
CA TYR A 198 -2.53 13.83 -7.05
C TYR A 198 -3.69 13.29 -6.20
N PRO A 199 -4.83 12.89 -6.80
CA PRO A 199 -6.00 12.43 -6.05
C PRO A 199 -5.76 11.14 -5.26
N GLU A 200 -4.86 10.27 -5.73
CA GLU A 200 -4.40 9.07 -5.03
C GLU A 200 -3.70 9.41 -3.70
N GLU A 201 -2.84 10.42 -3.70
CA GLU A 201 -2.12 10.88 -2.52
C GLU A 201 -3.06 11.55 -1.52
N PHE A 202 -4.01 12.34 -2.04
CA PHE A 202 -5.06 12.92 -1.22
C PHE A 202 -5.91 11.85 -0.53
N PHE A 203 -6.36 10.83 -1.28
CA PHE A 203 -7.13 9.73 -0.71
C PHE A 203 -6.33 9.01 0.38
N ALA A 204 -5.09 8.61 0.08
CA ALA A 204 -4.24 7.88 1.01
C ALA A 204 -3.98 8.65 2.31
N GLU A 205 -3.67 9.94 2.21
CA GLU A 205 -3.43 10.76 3.38
C GLU A 205 -4.70 11.02 4.19
N CYS A 206 -5.85 11.24 3.53
CA CYS A 206 -7.11 11.37 4.25
C CYS A 206 -7.50 10.08 4.97
N PHE A 207 -7.25 8.91 4.36
CA PHE A 207 -7.45 7.62 5.00
C PHE A 207 -6.56 7.48 6.24
N ALA A 208 -5.28 7.82 6.13
CA ALA A 208 -4.35 7.83 7.27
C ALA A 208 -4.82 8.78 8.38
N LEU A 209 -5.19 10.03 8.04
CA LEU A 209 -5.74 11.00 9.01
C LEU A 209 -6.98 10.46 9.73
N TYR A 210 -7.86 9.74 9.01
CA TYR A 210 -9.07 9.16 9.59
C TYR A 210 -8.76 8.07 10.62
N TYR A 211 -7.75 7.23 10.40
CA TYR A 211 -7.47 6.08 11.29
C TYR A 211 -6.34 6.30 12.30
N PHE A 212 -5.53 7.35 12.12
CA PHE A 212 -4.36 7.59 12.96
C PHE A 212 -4.70 7.94 14.41
N ASN A 213 -5.45 9.01 14.66
CA ASN A 213 -5.96 9.35 16.00
C ASN A 213 -7.17 10.29 15.94
N GLU A 214 -7.78 10.57 17.09
CA GLU A 214 -8.97 11.41 17.19
C GLU A 214 -8.74 12.84 16.70
N LYS A 215 -7.58 13.43 17.01
CA LYS A 215 -7.24 14.81 16.61
C LYS A 215 -7.14 14.94 15.10
N SER A 216 -6.44 14.03 14.42
CA SER A 216 -6.34 14.03 12.95
C SER A 216 -7.67 13.73 12.29
N ARG A 217 -8.46 12.81 12.88
CA ARG A 217 -9.80 12.46 12.40
C ARG A 217 -10.75 13.66 12.48
N GLU A 218 -10.71 14.43 13.56
CA GLU A 218 -11.54 15.62 13.73
C GLU A 218 -11.09 16.75 12.78
N GLN A 219 -9.79 16.95 12.58
CA GLN A 219 -9.28 17.89 11.57
C GLN A 219 -9.80 17.53 10.16
N LEU A 220 -9.77 16.25 9.79
CA LEU A 220 -10.30 15.77 8.51
C LEU A 220 -11.80 16.07 8.40
N LYS A 221 -12.58 15.78 9.46
CA LYS A 221 -14.02 16.04 9.49
C LYS A 221 -14.35 17.53 9.30
N GLN A 222 -13.58 18.42 9.89
CA GLN A 222 -13.81 19.87 9.82
C GLN A 222 -13.44 20.45 8.44
N LYS A 223 -12.29 20.04 7.89
CA LYS A 223 -11.73 20.64 6.66
C LYS A 223 -12.12 19.92 5.37
N ALA A 224 -12.43 18.63 5.46
CA ALA A 224 -12.84 17.80 4.33
C ALA A 224 -14.01 16.86 4.72
N PRO A 225 -15.18 17.42 5.12
CA PRO A 225 -16.30 16.66 5.65
C PRO A 225 -16.86 15.60 4.68
N LYS A 226 -16.82 15.85 3.37
CA LYS A 226 -17.31 14.86 2.39
C LYS A 226 -16.32 13.70 2.25
N THR A 227 -15.03 13.98 2.25
CA THR A 227 -13.98 12.94 2.28
C THR A 227 -14.06 12.12 3.56
N PHE A 228 -14.27 12.76 4.72
CA PHE A 228 -14.52 12.08 5.99
C PHE A 228 -15.71 11.12 5.89
N ALA A 229 -16.85 11.62 5.38
CA ALA A 229 -18.05 10.81 5.22
C ALA A 229 -17.84 9.65 4.24
N TYR A 230 -17.07 9.88 3.17
CA TYR A 230 -16.71 8.86 2.18
C TYR A 230 -15.88 7.74 2.82
N ILE A 231 -14.80 8.07 3.53
CA ILE A 231 -13.92 7.08 4.19
C ILE A 231 -14.69 6.30 5.25
N LYS A 232 -15.58 6.94 6.01
CA LYS A 232 -16.43 6.28 7.01
C LYS A 232 -17.31 5.16 6.43
N GLN A 233 -17.65 5.24 5.14
CA GLN A 233 -18.46 4.23 4.44
C GLN A 233 -17.61 3.05 3.92
N LEU A 234 -16.28 3.17 3.91
CA LEU A 234 -15.37 2.11 3.49
C LEU A 234 -15.24 1.09 4.62
N LYS A 235 -15.85 -0.08 4.40
CA LYS A 235 -15.84 -1.22 5.33
C LYS A 235 -15.51 -2.50 4.59
#